data_AF-A0A3C1LX74-F1
#
_entry.id   AF-A0A3C1LX74-F1
#
_cell.length_a   1.000
_cell.length_b   1.000
_cell.length_c   1.000
_cell.angle_alpha   90.00
_cell.angle_beta   90.00
_cell.angle_gamma   90.00
#
_symmetry.space_group_name_H-M   'P 1'
#
loop_
_entity.id
_entity.type
_entity.pdbx_description
1 polymer ?
#
loop_
_entity_poly.entity_id
_entity_poly.type
_entity_poly.pdbx_seq_one_letter_code
_entity_poly.pdbx_strand_id
1 'polypeptide(L)'
;MYELFDAGGHLTDYALKALSHSQHELTDLQRLEISEHLSFCDDCLIRYTELLSDDVLIAPPEPIAQTVMQRIKKRARAVFLNRYVSVAVAAGFAVVFWTTGVFSPGKGLSQPYINAADSVAKSTASIAQRAVNATHGFSDGINSMIDNLFQKGDITNEKE
;
A
#
# COMPACT_ATOMS: atom_id res chain seq x y z
N MET A 1 -25.85 34.89 22.41
CA MET A 1 -24.70 33.99 22.22
C MET A 1 -25.20 32.62 22.60
N TYR A 2 -25.34 31.70 21.64
CA TYR A 2 -25.79 30.34 21.95
C TYR A 2 -24.66 29.58 22.64
N GLU A 3 -25.00 28.78 23.64
CA GLU A 3 -24.04 27.99 24.41
C GLU A 3 -23.63 26.75 23.60
N LEU A 4 -22.32 26.58 23.39
CA LEU A 4 -21.77 25.46 22.62
C LEU A 4 -21.79 24.14 23.41
N PHE A 5 -21.62 24.26 24.72
CA PHE A 5 -21.54 23.15 25.65
C PHE A 5 -22.74 23.16 26.59
N ASP A 6 -23.24 21.97 26.92
CA ASP A 6 -24.23 21.81 27.97
C ASP A 6 -23.58 21.79 29.37
N ALA A 7 -24.41 21.73 30.41
CA ALA A 7 -23.95 21.66 31.80
C ALA A 7 -23.12 20.40 32.11
N GLY A 8 -23.17 19.38 31.24
CA GLY A 8 -22.36 18.17 31.32
C GLY A 8 -21.02 18.28 30.60
N GLY A 9 -20.74 19.40 29.93
CA GLY A 9 -19.52 19.61 29.16
C GLY A 9 -19.53 18.91 27.79
N HIS A 10 -20.69 18.45 27.31
CA HIS A 10 -20.84 17.89 25.98
C HIS A 10 -21.35 18.95 25.00
N LEU A 11 -21.13 18.72 23.71
CA LEU A 11 -21.66 19.59 22.66
C LEU A 11 -23.19 19.54 22.63
N THR A 12 -23.79 20.73 22.58
CA THR A 12 -25.24 20.88 22.40
C THR A 12 -25.66 20.43 21.00
N ASP A 13 -26.91 20.00 20.84
CA ASP A 13 -27.46 19.66 19.51
C ASP A 13 -27.38 20.85 18.54
N TYR A 14 -27.45 22.07 19.08
CA TYR A 14 -27.24 23.30 18.32
C TYR A 14 -25.83 23.37 17.73
N ALA A 15 -24.79 23.14 18.55
CA ALA A 15 -23.40 23.17 18.10
C ALA A 15 -23.12 22.12 17.02
N LEU A 16 -23.66 20.90 17.18
CA LEU A 16 -23.52 19.82 16.20
C LEU A 16 -24.23 20.15 14.88
N LYS A 17 -25.46 20.69 14.94
CA LYS A 17 -26.20 21.10 13.74
C LYS A 17 -25.53 22.26 13.01
N ALA A 18 -24.99 23.23 13.75
CA ALA A 18 -24.25 24.37 13.17
C ALA A 18 -22.97 23.95 12.43
N LEU A 19 -22.35 22.82 12.80
CA LEU A 19 -21.23 22.24 12.03
C LEU A 19 -21.67 21.57 10.73
N SER A 20 -22.78 20.83 10.76
CA SER A 20 -23.25 20.03 9.61
C SER A 20 -23.85 20.86 8.48
N HIS A 21 -24.77 21.75 8.85
CA HIS A 21 -25.41 22.66 7.93
C HIS A 21 -24.66 23.97 8.09
N SER A 22 -24.01 24.46 7.04
CA SER A 22 -23.31 25.76 6.97
C SER A 22 -24.22 26.98 7.16
N GLN A 23 -25.30 26.81 7.91
CA GLN A 23 -26.49 27.62 8.04
C GLN A 23 -26.41 28.55 9.26
N HIS A 24 -25.37 28.41 10.09
CA HIS A 24 -25.04 29.36 11.14
C HIS A 24 -23.55 29.75 11.08
N GLU A 25 -23.29 31.04 11.22
CA GLU A 25 -21.93 31.60 11.30
C GLU A 25 -21.30 31.22 12.65
N LEU A 26 -20.66 30.05 12.69
CA LEU A 26 -19.68 29.75 13.72
C LEU A 26 -18.44 30.59 13.45
N THR A 27 -17.99 31.33 14.46
CA THR A 27 -16.70 32.04 14.38
C THR A 27 -15.55 31.03 14.29
N ASP A 28 -14.42 31.41 13.71
CA ASP A 28 -13.26 30.52 13.55
C ASP A 28 -12.79 29.92 14.89
N LEU A 29 -12.85 30.71 15.98
CA LEU A 29 -12.50 30.24 17.31
C LEU A 29 -13.46 29.14 17.80
N GLN A 30 -14.76 29.33 17.60
CA GLN A 30 -15.76 28.33 17.99
C GLN A 30 -15.63 27.05 17.17
N ARG A 31 -15.30 27.15 15.88
CA ARG A 31 -15.04 25.96 15.04
C ARG A 31 -13.82 25.20 15.55
N LEU A 32 -12.77 25.92 15.95
CA LEU A 32 -11.57 25.32 16.51
C LEU A 32 -11.88 24.61 17.83
N GLU A 33 -12.57 25.28 18.76
CA GLU A 33 -12.95 24.73 20.07
C GLU A 33 -13.82 23.47 19.94
N ILE A 34 -14.80 23.47 19.03
CA ILE A 34 -15.62 22.29 18.77
C ILE A 34 -14.75 21.16 18.15
N SER A 35 -13.84 21.49 17.24
CA SER A 35 -12.96 20.48 16.63
C SER A 35 -12.00 19.84 17.63
N GLU A 36 -11.51 20.62 18.60
CA GLU A 36 -10.69 20.12 19.70
C GLU A 36 -11.52 19.18 20.58
N HIS A 37 -12.74 19.56 20.95
CA HIS A 37 -13.61 18.70 21.74
C HIS A 37 -13.94 17.39 21.02
N LEU A 38 -14.27 17.43 19.73
CA LEU A 38 -14.54 16.22 18.93
C LEU A 38 -13.33 15.28 18.84
N SER A 39 -12.11 15.81 18.91
CA SER A 39 -10.90 14.98 18.95
C SER A 39 -10.68 14.27 20.28
N PHE A 40 -11.35 14.72 21.35
CA PHE A 40 -11.19 14.23 22.72
C PHE A 40 -12.40 13.42 23.24
N CYS A 41 -13.62 13.76 22.81
CA CYS A 41 -14.86 13.23 23.34
C CYS A 41 -15.55 12.31 22.33
N ASP A 42 -15.38 11.00 22.50
CA ASP A 42 -15.93 9.97 21.62
C ASP A 42 -17.46 10.02 21.53
N ASP A 43 -18.16 10.29 22.64
CA ASP A 43 -19.63 10.36 22.66
C ASP A 43 -20.17 11.49 21.76
N CYS A 44 -19.50 12.66 21.79
CA CYS A 44 -19.87 13.77 20.91
C CYS A 44 -19.51 13.48 19.45
N LEU A 45 -18.41 12.76 19.21
CA LEU A 45 -18.02 12.31 17.88
C LEU A 45 -19.06 11.34 17.30
N ILE A 46 -19.54 10.37 18.08
CA ILE A 46 -20.57 9.42 17.65
C ILE A 46 -21.84 10.17 17.27
N ARG A 47 -22.36 11.04 18.15
CA ARG A 47 -23.55 11.86 17.88
C ARG A 47 -23.39 12.71 16.61
N TYR A 48 -22.21 13.28 16.40
CA TYR A 48 -21.92 14.03 15.18
C TYR A 48 -21.93 13.12 13.93
N THR A 49 -21.30 11.95 13.99
CA THR A 49 -21.27 11.03 12.85
C THR A 49 -22.64 10.44 12.52
N GLU A 50 -23.49 10.21 13.52
CA GLU A 50 -24.88 9.80 13.31
C GLU A 50 -25.67 10.89 12.57
N LEU A 51 -25.49 12.16 12.96
CA LEU A 51 -26.10 13.30 12.27
C LEU A 51 -25.68 13.38 10.79
N LEU A 52 -24.43 13.02 10.47
CA LEU A 52 -23.91 12.99 9.09
C LEU A 52 -24.36 11.76 8.31
N SER A 53 -24.73 10.67 8.99
CA SER A 53 -25.07 9.39 8.36
C SER A 53 -26.50 9.35 7.82
N ASP A 54 -27.37 10.25 8.28
CA ASP A 54 -28.75 10.38 7.79
C ASP A 54 -28.83 11.01 6.39
N ASP A 55 -27.73 11.59 5.89
CA ASP A 55 -27.68 12.10 4.52
C ASP A 55 -27.56 10.96 3.51
N VAL A 56 -28.41 11.02 2.47
CA VAL A 56 -28.37 10.08 1.34
C VAL A 56 -26.99 10.18 0.70
N LEU A 57 -26.17 9.15 0.91
CA LEU A 57 -24.84 9.05 0.32
C LEU A 57 -24.95 9.17 -1.21
N ILE A 58 -24.54 10.32 -1.73
CA ILE A 58 -24.55 10.58 -3.16
C ILE A 58 -23.50 9.68 -3.79
N ALA A 59 -23.94 8.78 -4.68
CA ALA A 59 -23.02 7.99 -5.47
C ALA A 59 -22.19 8.93 -6.36
N PRO A 60 -20.87 8.74 -6.43
CA PRO A 60 -20.05 9.56 -7.32
C PRO A 60 -20.52 9.36 -8.78
N PRO A 61 -20.41 10.41 -9.62
CA PRO A 61 -20.88 10.35 -11.02
C PRO A 61 -20.14 9.30 -11.84
N GLU A 62 -18.91 8.95 -11.45
CA GLU A 62 -18.13 7.86 -12.01
C GLU A 62 -17.59 6.92 -10.92
N PRO A 63 -17.36 5.62 -11.22
CA PRO A 63 -16.82 4.67 -10.25
C PRO A 63 -15.35 4.95 -9.91
N ILE A 64 -15.11 5.86 -8.96
CA ILE A 64 -13.77 6.24 -8.46
C ILE A 64 -13.09 5.11 -7.66
N ALA A 65 -13.87 4.14 -7.19
CA ALA A 65 -13.42 3.07 -6.31
C ALA A 65 -12.26 2.26 -6.88
N GLN A 66 -12.24 1.97 -8.18
CA GLN A 66 -11.17 1.18 -8.78
C GLN A 66 -9.83 1.91 -8.72
N THR A 67 -9.81 3.17 -9.11
CA THR A 67 -8.61 4.02 -9.11
C THR A 67 -8.07 4.22 -7.70
N VAL A 68 -8.94 4.50 -6.73
CA VAL A 68 -8.54 4.67 -5.32
C VAL A 68 -8.02 3.35 -4.75
N MET A 69 -8.71 2.23 -5.01
CA MET A 69 -8.30 0.92 -4.53
C MET A 69 -6.95 0.49 -5.10
N GLN A 70 -6.67 0.80 -6.37
CA GLN A 70 -5.34 0.58 -6.96
C GLN A 70 -4.25 1.38 -6.24
N ARG A 71 -4.51 2.65 -5.91
CA ARG A 71 -3.56 3.51 -5.16
C ARG A 71 -3.32 2.98 -3.75
N ILE A 72 -4.39 2.58 -3.04
CA ILE A 72 -4.31 1.97 -1.70
C ILE A 72 -3.48 0.68 -1.77
N LYS A 73 -3.78 -0.23 -2.70
CA LYS A 73 -3.03 -1.48 -2.89
C LYS A 73 -1.56 -1.23 -3.21
N LYS A 74 -1.24 -0.20 -4.01
CA LYS A 74 0.15 0.18 -4.32
C LYS A 74 0.88 0.65 -3.06
N ARG A 75 0.26 1.52 -2.25
CA ARG A 75 0.83 2.03 -1.00
C ARG A 75 1.01 0.92 0.04
N ALA A 76 0.01 0.05 0.20
CA ALA A 76 0.09 -1.10 1.08
C ALA A 76 1.24 -2.04 0.67
N ARG A 77 1.35 -2.38 -0.62
CA ARG A 77 2.47 -3.18 -1.13
C ARG A 77 3.83 -2.54 -0.83
N ALA A 78 3.97 -1.23 -1.02
CA ALA A 78 5.23 -0.55 -0.72
C ALA A 78 5.62 -0.67 0.76
N VAL A 79 4.67 -0.51 1.68
CA VAL A 79 4.90 -0.67 3.13
C VAL A 79 5.29 -2.11 3.48
N PHE A 80 4.58 -3.10 2.93
CA PHE A 80 4.89 -4.51 3.18
C PHE A 80 6.25 -4.92 2.60
N LEU A 81 6.51 -4.59 1.33
CA LEU A 81 7.77 -4.93 0.68
C LEU A 81 8.96 -4.29 1.40
N ASN A 82 8.88 -3.02 1.79
CA ASN A 82 9.98 -2.35 2.49
C ASN A 82 10.36 -3.07 3.80
N ARG A 83 9.37 -3.54 4.57
CA ARG A 83 9.61 -4.27 5.83
C ARG A 83 10.20 -5.66 5.61
N TYR A 84 9.72 -6.40 4.62
CA TYR A 84 10.21 -7.77 4.37
C TYR A 84 11.53 -7.81 3.62
N VAL A 85 11.83 -6.82 2.77
CA VAL A 85 13.10 -6.74 2.04
C VAL A 85 14.27 -6.64 3.01
N SER A 86 14.18 -5.80 4.04
CA SER A 86 15.23 -5.68 5.05
C SER A 86 15.49 -7.02 5.77
N VAL A 87 14.42 -7.73 6.16
CA VAL A 87 14.53 -9.05 6.81
C VAL A 87 15.12 -10.09 5.86
N ALA A 88 14.69 -10.13 4.60
CA ALA A 88 15.19 -11.06 3.60
C ALA A 88 16.69 -10.84 3.32
N VAL A 89 17.12 -9.58 3.22
CA VAL A 89 18.54 -9.23 3.04
C VAL A 89 19.38 -9.67 4.24
N ALA A 90 18.92 -9.40 5.47
CA ALA A 90 19.61 -9.84 6.68
C ALA A 90 19.72 -11.36 6.78
N ALA A 91 18.63 -12.09 6.50
CA ALA A 91 18.63 -13.55 6.47
C ALA A 91 19.57 -14.10 5.39
N GLY A 92 19.60 -13.48 4.21
CA GLY A 92 20.54 -13.81 3.14
C GLY A 92 22.00 -13.68 3.58
N PHE A 93 22.36 -12.55 4.22
CA PHE A 93 23.70 -12.36 4.76
C PHE A 93 24.05 -13.37 5.86
N ALA A 94 23.10 -13.69 6.74
CA ALA A 94 23.31 -14.71 7.77
C ALA A 94 23.64 -16.08 7.16
N VAL A 95 22.91 -16.50 6.12
CA VAL A 95 23.19 -17.75 5.39
C VAL A 95 24.56 -17.70 4.71
N VAL A 96 24.92 -16.56 4.10
CA VAL A 96 26.23 -16.38 3.47
C VAL A 96 27.34 -16.48 4.51
N PHE A 97 27.24 -15.81 5.65
CA PHE A 97 28.27 -15.86 6.70
C PHE A 97 28.37 -17.23 7.35
N TRP A 98 27.26 -17.94 7.50
CA TRP A 98 27.23 -19.31 8.00
C TRP A 98 27.93 -20.27 7.05
N THR A 99 27.63 -20.19 5.75
CA THR A 99 28.21 -21.10 4.73
C THR A 99 29.68 -20.78 4.42
N THR A 100 30.08 -19.51 4.49
CA THR A 100 31.47 -19.07 4.25
C THR A 100 32.37 -19.24 5.48
N GLY A 101 31.79 -19.49 6.66
CA GLY A 101 32.57 -19.74 7.88
C GLY A 101 33.24 -18.50 8.48
N VAL A 102 32.70 -17.30 8.21
CA VAL A 102 33.24 -15.99 8.68
C VAL A 102 33.40 -15.93 10.21
N PHE A 103 32.61 -16.71 10.96
CA PHE A 103 32.65 -16.74 12.42
C PHE A 103 33.55 -17.82 13.02
N SER A 104 34.36 -18.53 12.22
CA SER A 104 35.25 -19.58 12.75
C SER A 104 36.53 -18.95 13.34
N PRO A 105 36.73 -18.96 14.68
CA PRO A 105 37.87 -18.30 15.30
C PRO A 105 39.16 -19.08 14.98
N GLY A 106 40.14 -18.40 14.38
CA GLY A 106 41.51 -18.92 14.22
C GLY A 106 41.90 -19.40 12.81
N LYS A 107 41.03 -19.29 11.80
CA LYS A 107 41.43 -19.53 10.40
C LYS A 107 41.45 -18.19 9.67
N GLY A 108 42.65 -17.68 9.40
CA GLY A 108 42.82 -16.60 8.42
C GLY A 108 42.20 -16.99 7.08
N LEU A 109 41.96 -16.00 6.21
CA LEU A 109 41.31 -16.08 4.89
C LEU A 109 41.93 -17.08 3.87
N SER A 110 42.74 -18.06 4.28
CA SER A 110 43.43 -19.00 3.40
C SER A 110 42.67 -20.31 3.23
N GLN A 111 42.27 -20.56 1.97
CA GLN A 111 41.71 -21.77 1.34
C GLN A 111 40.17 -21.97 1.25
N PRO A 112 39.33 -21.87 2.31
CA PRO A 112 37.90 -22.21 2.21
C PRO A 112 37.04 -21.13 1.53
N TYR A 113 37.56 -19.91 1.41
CA TYR A 113 36.86 -18.79 0.74
C TYR A 113 36.66 -19.01 -0.76
N ILE A 114 37.63 -19.60 -1.47
CA ILE A 114 37.52 -19.84 -2.92
C ILE A 114 36.40 -20.85 -3.21
N ASN A 115 36.28 -21.92 -2.41
CA ASN A 115 35.28 -22.96 -2.62
C ASN A 115 33.86 -22.50 -2.22
N ALA A 116 33.74 -21.70 -1.17
CA ALA A 116 32.45 -21.14 -0.76
C ALA A 116 31.97 -20.06 -1.75
N ALA A 117 32.86 -19.15 -2.17
CA ALA A 117 32.56 -18.18 -3.22
C ALA A 117 32.19 -18.87 -4.54
N ASP A 118 32.88 -19.95 -4.91
CA ASP A 118 32.56 -20.76 -6.09
C ASP A 118 31.22 -21.51 -5.95
N SER A 119 30.87 -22.03 -4.76
CA SER A 119 29.55 -22.63 -4.53
C SER A 119 28.40 -21.62 -4.57
N VAL A 120 28.62 -20.40 -4.07
CA VAL A 120 27.64 -19.31 -4.12
C VAL A 120 27.55 -18.74 -5.53
N ALA A 121 28.67 -18.60 -6.25
CA ALA A 121 28.71 -18.19 -7.65
C ALA A 121 27.98 -19.20 -8.54
N LYS A 122 28.21 -20.51 -8.36
CA LYS A 122 27.48 -21.58 -9.07
C LYS A 122 26.00 -21.58 -8.74
N SER A 123 25.64 -21.39 -7.47
CA SER A 123 24.23 -21.27 -7.07
C SER A 123 23.56 -20.04 -7.67
N THR A 124 24.23 -18.90 -7.66
CA THR A 124 23.74 -17.64 -8.23
C THR A 124 23.63 -17.72 -9.75
N ALA A 125 24.60 -18.35 -10.43
CA ALA A 125 24.55 -18.61 -11.86
C ALA A 125 23.36 -19.52 -12.22
N SER A 126 23.10 -20.57 -11.44
CA SER A 126 21.93 -21.44 -11.66
C SER A 126 20.60 -20.70 -11.45
N ILE A 127 20.51 -19.81 -10.47
CA ILE A 127 19.31 -19.00 -10.21
C ILE A 127 19.11 -17.96 -11.32
N ALA A 128 20.19 -17.30 -11.75
CA ALA A 128 20.16 -16.37 -12.88
C ALA A 128 19.71 -17.08 -14.16
N GLN A 129 20.21 -18.28 -14.43
CA GLN A 129 19.83 -19.07 -15.60
C GLN A 129 18.37 -19.52 -15.54
N ARG A 130 17.85 -19.87 -14.35
CA ARG A 130 16.41 -20.14 -14.16
C ARG A 130 15.55 -18.90 -14.36
N ALA A 131 16.00 -17.73 -13.93
CA ALA A 131 15.30 -16.45 -14.13
C ALA A 131 15.30 -16.02 -15.62
N VAL A 132 16.42 -16.19 -16.32
CA VAL A 132 16.54 -15.95 -17.77
C VAL A 132 15.62 -16.89 -18.54
N ASN A 133 15.63 -18.19 -18.23
CA ASN A 133 14.74 -19.16 -18.88
C ASN A 133 13.26 -18.88 -18.59
N ALA A 134 12.91 -18.43 -17.39
CA ALA A 134 11.56 -18.02 -17.06
C ALA A 134 11.13 -16.74 -17.81
N THR A 135 12.06 -15.82 -18.06
CA THR A 135 11.81 -14.59 -18.83
C THR A 135 11.59 -14.89 -20.31
N HIS A 136 12.36 -15.84 -20.89
CA HIS A 136 12.15 -16.30 -22.27
C HIS A 136 10.77 -16.95 -22.44
N GLY A 137 10.34 -17.84 -21.54
CA GLY A 137 9.00 -18.43 -21.61
C GLY A 137 7.86 -17.40 -21.50
N PHE A 138 8.09 -16.30 -20.79
CA PHE A 138 7.13 -15.19 -20.70
C PHE A 138 7.10 -14.34 -21.98
N SER A 139 8.28 -14.09 -22.57
CA SER A 139 8.40 -13.38 -23.85
C SER A 139 7.76 -14.16 -25.00
N ASP A 140 7.93 -15.48 -25.03
CA ASP A 140 7.34 -16.33 -26.08
C ASP A 140 5.81 -16.41 -25.94
N GLY A 141 5.30 -16.40 -24.70
CA GLY A 141 3.86 -16.29 -24.44
C GLY A 141 3.27 -14.95 -24.87
N ILE A 142 4.01 -13.85 -24.71
CA ILE A 142 3.58 -12.52 -25.16
C ILE A 142 3.66 -12.40 -26.68
N ASN A 143 4.74 -12.86 -27.30
CA ASN A 143 4.90 -12.81 -28.77
C ASN A 143 3.83 -13.67 -29.46
N SER A 144 3.54 -14.88 -28.98
CA SER A 144 2.47 -15.72 -29.55
C SER A 144 1.07 -15.13 -29.37
N MET A 145 0.82 -14.35 -28.32
CA MET A 145 -0.43 -13.63 -28.13
C MET A 145 -0.54 -12.44 -29.10
N ILE A 146 0.56 -11.72 -29.31
CA ILE A 146 0.66 -10.60 -30.24
C ILE A 146 0.51 -11.07 -31.70
N ASP A 147 1.18 -12.16 -32.08
CA ASP A 147 1.09 -12.75 -33.42
C ASP A 147 -0.32 -13.25 -33.72
N ASN A 148 -0.99 -13.88 -32.75
CA ASN A 148 -2.40 -14.27 -32.90
C ASN A 148 -3.34 -13.06 -33.06
N LEU A 149 -3.04 -11.92 -32.43
CA LEU A 149 -3.83 -10.70 -32.58
C LEU A 149 -3.59 -10.02 -33.92
N PHE A 150 -2.35 -9.99 -34.41
CA PHE A 150 -2.04 -9.46 -35.75
C PHE A 150 -2.56 -10.36 -36.86
N GLN A 151 -2.42 -11.67 -36.73
CA GLN A 151 -2.97 -12.64 -37.67
C GLN A 151 -4.50 -12.54 -37.74
N LYS A 152 -5.17 -12.33 -36.60
CA LYS A 152 -6.63 -12.12 -36.54
C LYS A 152 -7.09 -10.78 -37.11
N GLY A 153 -6.22 -9.77 -37.16
CA GLY A 153 -6.49 -8.48 -37.82
C GLY A 153 -6.35 -8.53 -39.35
N ASP A 154 -5.53 -9.45 -39.86
CA ASP A 154 -5.29 -9.61 -41.31
C ASP A 154 -6.44 -10.38 -41.99
N ILE A 155 -6.94 -11.46 -41.37
CA ILE A 155 -8.13 -12.20 -41.88
C ILE A 155 -9.44 -11.41 -41.85
N THR A 156 -9.51 -10.28 -41.15
CA THR A 156 -10.67 -9.37 -41.18
C THR A 156 -10.62 -8.33 -42.29
N ASN A 157 -9.46 -8.10 -42.91
CA ASN A 157 -9.31 -7.14 -44.03
C ASN A 157 -9.47 -7.77 -45.42
N GLU A 158 -9.58 -9.10 -45.54
CA GLU A 158 -9.76 -9.79 -46.83
C GLU A 158 -11.24 -10.13 -47.13
N LYS A 159 -12.20 -9.49 -46.46
CA LYS A 159 -13.65 -9.70 -46.65
C LYS A 159 -14.46 -8.46 -47.06
N GLU A 160 -13.81 -7.38 -47.50
CA GLU A 160 -14.46 -6.28 -48.24
C GLU A 160 -14.20 -6.37 -49.74
#